data_AF-A0AA44Q7P0-F1
#
_entry.id   AF-A0AA44Q7P0-F1
#
_cell.length_a   1.000
_cell.length_b   1.000
_cell.length_c   1.000
_cell.angle_alpha   90.00
_cell.angle_beta   90.00
_cell.angle_gamma   90.00
#
_symmetry.space_group_name_H-M   'P 1'
#
loop_
_entity.id
_entity.type
_entity.pdbx_description
1 polymer ?
#
loop_
_entity_poly.entity_id
_entity_poly.type
_entity_poly.pdbx_seq_one_letter_code
_entity_poly.pdbx_strand_id
1 'polypeptide(L)' 'MGLFSGILGNASDTSVENVERDLEKIMLDDEQVEYAYKLIRDLFVFTNRRMILVDKQGVTGKKTEYHSIPYKSITQFS' A
#
# COMPACT_ATOMS: atom_id res chain seq x y z
N MET A 1 23.71 3.14 16.37
CA MET A 1 22.80 1.99 16.20
C MET A 1 21.36 2.49 16.38
N GLY A 2 20.61 2.78 15.31
CA GLY A 2 19.21 3.21 15.49
C GLY A 2 18.51 3.70 14.23
N LEU A 3 19.21 4.39 13.33
CA LEU A 3 18.58 4.94 12.12
C LEU A 3 18.50 3.92 10.97
N PHE A 4 19.48 3.03 10.83
CA PHE A 4 19.48 1.99 9.79
C PHE A 4 18.64 0.76 10.13
N SER A 5 18.31 0.53 11.41
CA SER A 5 17.46 -0.60 11.80
C SER A 5 16.00 -0.42 11.36
N GLY A 6 15.54 0.83 11.22
CA GLY A 6 14.19 1.13 10.72
C GLY A 6 14.04 1.01 9.21
N ILE A 7 15.15 1.15 8.46
CA ILE A 7 15.19 1.05 7.00
C ILE A 7 15.30 -0.42 6.56
N LEU A 8 15.95 -1.28 7.35
CA LEU A 8 16.05 -2.72 7.10
C LEU A 8 14.94 -3.55 7.77
N GLY A 9 14.27 -3.03 8.81
CA GLY A 9 13.35 -3.79 9.66
C GLY A 9 11.85 -3.63 9.38
N ASN A 10 11.43 -2.81 8.40
CA ASN A 10 10.01 -2.60 8.06
C ASN A 10 9.61 -3.19 6.70
N ALA A 11 10.40 -4.10 6.12
CA ALA A 11 9.87 -5.08 5.17
C ALA A 11 9.08 -6.19 5.89
N SER A 12 8.64 -5.94 7.14
CA SER A 12 7.68 -6.78 7.83
C SER A 12 6.38 -6.71 7.05
N ASP A 13 6.01 -7.82 6.42
CA ASP A 13 4.66 -8.14 5.95
C ASP A 13 3.65 -7.33 6.76
N THR A 14 3.11 -6.26 6.17
CA THR A 14 1.94 -5.65 6.78
C THR A 14 0.87 -6.68 6.52
N SER A 15 0.55 -7.46 7.54
CA SER A 15 -0.40 -8.58 7.48
C SER A 15 -1.60 -8.15 6.64
N VAL A 16 -1.83 -8.86 5.53
CA VAL A 16 -2.78 -8.50 4.48
C VAL A 16 -4.13 -8.10 5.07
N GLU A 17 -4.54 -8.76 6.16
CA GLU A 17 -5.78 -8.53 6.88
C GLU A 17 -5.89 -7.12 7.49
N ASN A 18 -4.77 -6.54 7.96
CA ASN A 18 -4.76 -5.19 8.51
C ASN A 18 -4.90 -4.14 7.40
N VAL A 19 -4.27 -4.39 6.24
CA VAL A 19 -4.37 -3.51 5.07
C VAL A 19 -5.77 -3.56 4.48
N GLU A 20 -6.34 -4.76 4.38
CA GLU A 20 -7.71 -4.96 3.90
C GLU A 20 -8.72 -4.22 4.77
N ARG A 21 -8.59 -4.27 6.11
CA ARG A 21 -9.43 -3.48 7.03
C ARG A 21 -9.26 -1.98 6.86
N ASP A 22 -8.03 -1.50 6.67
CA ASP A 22 -7.75 -0.07 6.45
C ASP A 22 -8.34 0.44 5.13
N LEU A 23 -8.43 -0.43 4.12
CA LEU A 23 -8.92 -0.11 2.78
C LEU A 23 -10.37 -0.53 2.51
N GLU A 24 -11.03 -1.20 3.46
CA GLU A 24 -12.40 -1.71 3.35
C GLU A 24 -13.38 -0.66 2.83
N LYS A 25 -13.20 0.61 3.22
CA LYS A 25 -14.07 1.73 2.82
C LYS A 25 -13.91 2.19 1.36
N ILE A 26 -12.83 1.80 0.70
CA ILE A 26 -12.50 2.23 -0.68
C ILE A 26 -12.42 1.06 -1.67
N MET A 27 -12.49 -0.17 -1.16
CA MET A 27 -12.52 -1.41 -1.93
C MET A 27 -13.96 -1.75 -2.34
N LEU A 28 -14.08 -2.51 -3.41
CA LEU A 28 -15.37 -3.08 -3.84
C LEU A 28 -15.64 -4.38 -3.08
N ASP A 29 -16.91 -4.77 -2.97
CA ASP A 29 -17.33 -5.98 -2.24
C ASP A 29 -16.67 -7.27 -2.74
N ASP A 30 -16.26 -7.30 -4.01
CA ASP A 30 -15.60 -8.44 -4.67
C ASP A 30 -14.10 -8.20 -4.94
N GLU A 31 -13.55 -7.13 -4.37
CA GLU A 31 -12.13 -6.82 -4.43
C GLU A 31 -11.41 -7.41 -3.21
N GLN A 32 -10.32 -8.13 -3.43
CA GLN A 32 -9.52 -8.76 -2.36
C GLN A 32 -8.08 -8.29 -2.46
N VAL A 33 -7.43 -8.07 -1.31
CA VAL A 33 -6.00 -7.77 -1.27
C VAL A 33 -5.21 -9.07 -1.41
N GLU A 34 -4.36 -9.17 -2.42
CA GLU A 34 -3.46 -10.31 -2.60
C GLU A 34 -2.10 -10.07 -1.95
N TYR A 35 -1.53 -8.87 -2.15
CA TYR A 35 -0.22 -8.51 -1.60
C TYR A 35 -0.23 -7.08 -1.09
N ALA A 36 0.48 -6.83 0.01
CA ALA A 36 0.66 -5.49 0.52
C ALA A 36 2.10 -5.27 1.01
N TYR A 37 2.78 -4.30 0.42
CA TYR A 37 4.16 -3.94 0.75
C TYR A 37 4.20 -2.54 1.32
N LYS A 38 4.73 -2.40 2.53
CA LYS A 38 4.92 -1.11 3.17
C LYS A 38 6.39 -0.71 3.04
N LEU A 39 6.65 0.45 2.45
CA LEU A 39 7.96 1.04 2.33
C LEU A 39 8.04 2.34 3.12
N ILE A 40 8.56 2.27 4.35
CA ILE A 40 8.70 3.40 5.28
C ILE A 40 7.35 4.09 5.58
N ARG A 41 6.89 4.97 4.69
CA ARG A 41 5.63 5.71 4.75
C ARG A 41 4.61 5.26 3.73
N ASP A 42 5.07 4.74 2.60
CA ASP A 42 4.23 4.39 1.46
C ASP A 42 3.75 2.95 1.61
N LEU A 43 2.57 2.67 1.07
CA LEU A 43 1.98 1.34 1.04
C LEU A 43 1.54 1.02 -0.39
N PHE A 44 2.09 -0.06 -0.92
CA PHE A 44 1.78 -0.63 -2.22
C PHE A 44 0.86 -1.82 -2.01
N VAL A 45 -0.37 -1.73 -2.48
CA VAL A 45 -1.37 -2.79 -2.33
C VAL A 45 -1.74 -3.32 -3.70
N PHE A 46 -1.65 -4.62 -3.86
CA PHE A 46 -2.04 -5.35 -5.06
C PHE A 46 -3.33 -6.08 -4.73
N THR A 47 -4.40 -5.73 -5.42
CA THR A 47 -5.69 -6.42 -5.32
C THR A 47 -5.88 -7.35 -6.52
N ASN A 48 -6.98 -8.09 -6.58
CA ASN A 48 -7.37 -8.84 -7.77
C ASN A 48 -7.76 -7.95 -8.99
N ARG A 49 -7.85 -6.61 -8.83
CA ARG A 49 -8.34 -5.69 -9.88
C ARG A 49 -7.37 -4.58 -10.25
N ARG A 50 -6.62 -4.06 -9.28
CA ARG A 50 -5.81 -2.85 -9.43
C ARG A 50 -4.67 -2.84 -8.43
N MET A 51 -3.66 -2.04 -8.75
CA MET A 51 -2.67 -1.61 -7.77
C MET A 51 -3.15 -0.32 -7.10
N ILE A 52 -3.05 -0.26 -5.77
CA ILE A 52 -3.37 0.92 -4.97
C ILE A 52 -2.07 1.39 -4.31
N LEU A 53 -1.68 2.63 -4.60
CA LEU A 53 -0.57 3.30 -3.94
C LEU A 53 -1.14 4.23 -2.87
N VAL A 54 -0.65 4.08 -1.65
CA VAL A 54 -1.05 4.92 -0.52
C VAL A 54 0.17 5.68 -0.04
N ASP A 55 0.18 6.99 -0.26
CA ASP A 55 1.24 7.91 0.18
C ASP A 55 0.74 8.72 1.37
N LYS A 56 1.50 8.69 2.47
CA LYS A 56 1.26 9.52 3.66
C LYS A 56 2.12 10.78 3.60
N GLN A 57 1.55 11.85 3.07
CA GLN A 57 2.20 13.13 2.86
C GLN A 57 2.24 14.01 4.12
N GLY A 58 3.30 14.85 4.17
CA GLY A 58 3.48 15.92 5.14
C GLY A 58 4.24 15.51 6.41
N VAL A 59 4.70 16.51 7.17
CA VAL A 59 5.50 16.33 8.39
C VAL A 59 4.72 15.57 9.49
N THR A 60 3.40 15.74 9.52
CA THR A 60 2.50 15.09 10.49
C THR A 60 1.81 13.84 9.96
N GLY A 61 1.99 13.49 8.67
CA GLY A 61 1.37 12.32 8.03
C GLY A 61 -0.16 12.33 8.00
N LYS A 62 -0.81 13.49 8.21
CA LYS A 62 -2.28 13.60 8.23
C LYS A 62 -2.92 13.55 6.85
N LYS A 63 -2.16 13.89 5.80
CA LYS A 63 -2.66 13.83 4.42
C LYS A 63 -2.32 12.45 3.87
N THR A 64 -3.34 11.70 3.48
CA THR A 64 -3.15 10.41 2.79
C THR A 64 -3.70 10.53 1.38
N GLU A 65 -2.88 10.20 0.40
CA GLU A 65 -3.25 10.14 -1.01
C GLU A 65 -3.39 8.68 -1.42
N TYR A 66 -4.51 8.36 -2.08
CA TYR A 66 -4.81 7.03 -2.59
C TYR A 66 -4.84 7.09 -4.11
N HIS A 67 -3.92 6.38 -4.75
CA HIS A 67 -3.80 6.34 -6.20
C HIS A 67 -4.11 4.93 -6.71
N SER A 68 -5.20 4.80 -7.45
CA SER A 68 -5.66 3.52 -8.01
C SER A 68 -5.25 3.39 -9.47
N ILE A 69 -4.49 2.34 -9.80
CA ILE A 69 -4.07 2.02 -11.17
C ILE A 69 -4.67 0.65 -11.53
N PRO A 70 -5.73 0.61 -12.35
CA PRO A 70 -6.25 -0.64 -12.89
C PRO A 70 -5.18 -1.37 -13.68
N TYR A 71 -5.08 -2.70 -13.54
CA TYR A 71 -4.04 -3.47 -14.25
C TYR A 71 -4.12 -3.32 -15.77
N LYS A 72 -5.33 -3.21 -16.32
CA LYS A 72 -5.55 -2.95 -17.75
C LYS A 72 -4.93 -1.64 -18.26
N SER A 73 -4.61 -0.70 -17.37
CA SER A 73 -4.01 0.59 -17.70
C SER A 73 -2.49 0.59 -17.62
N ILE A 74 -1.88 -0.47 -17.11
CA ILE A 74 -0.42 -0.64 -17.06
C ILE A 74 0.03 -1.22 -18.41
N THR A 75 0.62 -0.38 -19.25
CA THR A 75 1.07 -0.77 -20.60
C THR A 75 2.50 -1.30 -20.63
N GLN A 76 3.33 -0.95 -19.64
CA GLN A 76 4.72 -1.38 -19.54
C GLN A 76 5.19 -1.37 -18.07
N PHE A 77 6.09 -2.29 -17.74
CA PHE A 77 6.81 -2.37 -16.47
C PHE A 77 8.25 -2.83 -16.73
N SER A 78 9.17 -2.60 -15.79
CA SER A 78 10.60 -2.98 -15.86
C SER A 78 11.10 -3.43 -14.50
#